data_AF-H6C352-F1
#
_entry.id   AF-H6C352-F1
#
_cell.length_a   1.000
_cell.length_b   1.000
_cell.length_c   1.000
_cell.angle_alpha   90.00
_cell.angle_beta   90.00
_cell.angle_gamma   90.00
#
_symmetry.space_group_name_H-M   'P 1'
#
loop_
_entity.id
_entity.type
_entity.pdbx_description
1 polymer ?
#
loop_
_entity_poly.entity_id
_entity_poly.type
_entity_poly.pdbx_seq_one_letter_code
_entity_poly.pdbx_strand_id
1 'polypeptide(L)'
;MDGNPDLYGPFWIATTVVVILFLTGTISHKLATEGRKHFEYDFRLLSGAAGLVYGYTMFVPLALWAALRWFGAQSLELVECWALYGYSNLFWIAVALVSWSPLNGLNYALVGLGYAVSVFFLVKNLFPVISATEKKVSQLLLLAVVLAHAGLAIAIKILFFSHGSPAKDD
;
A
#
# COMPACT_ATOMS: atom_id res chain seq x y z
N MET A 1 7.62 -17.85 -10.84
CA MET A 1 7.52 -16.63 -11.66
C MET A 1 8.61 -16.76 -12.70
N ASP A 2 8.27 -17.23 -13.91
CA ASP A 2 9.23 -17.39 -15.01
C ASP A 2 9.44 -16.05 -15.73
N GLY A 3 10.01 -15.10 -15.00
CA GLY A 3 10.36 -13.77 -15.46
C GLY A 3 11.37 -13.21 -14.48
N ASN A 4 12.55 -12.84 -14.98
CA ASN A 4 13.62 -12.28 -14.17
C ASN A 4 13.05 -11.12 -13.31
N PRO A 5 13.15 -11.16 -11.97
CA PRO A 5 12.54 -10.14 -11.11
C PRO A 5 13.03 -8.74 -11.50
N ASP A 6 12.09 -7.86 -11.86
CA ASP A 6 12.35 -6.49 -12.29
C ASP A 6 11.82 -5.44 -11.30
N LEU A 7 12.46 -4.28 -11.27
CA LEU A 7 12.03 -3.13 -10.46
C LEU A 7 11.30 -2.07 -11.29
N TYR A 8 11.23 -2.23 -12.61
CA TYR A 8 10.56 -1.27 -13.50
C TYR A 8 9.05 -1.26 -13.23
N GLY A 9 8.43 -2.45 -13.18
CA GLY A 9 7.01 -2.61 -12.86
C GLY A 9 6.66 -2.05 -11.48
N PRO A 10 7.30 -2.51 -10.40
CA PRO A 10 7.14 -1.97 -9.04
C PRO A 10 7.24 -0.45 -8.94
N PHE A 11 8.27 0.14 -9.56
CA PHE A 11 8.48 1.58 -9.55
C PHE A 11 7.36 2.34 -10.28
N TRP A 12 6.96 1.84 -11.46
CA TRP A 12 5.86 2.43 -12.23
C TRP A 12 4.52 2.34 -11.50
N ILE A 13 4.22 1.20 -10.88
CA ILE A 13 3.00 1.01 -10.09
C ILE A 13 2.99 1.98 -8.91
N ALA A 14 4.09 2.05 -8.14
CA ALA A 14 4.19 2.95 -7.00
C ALA A 14 3.96 4.41 -7.42
N THR A 15 4.63 4.86 -8.48
CA THR A 15 4.46 6.22 -9.03
C THR A 15 3.00 6.49 -9.41
N THR A 16 2.36 5.54 -10.08
CA THR A 16 0.96 5.68 -10.52
C THR A 16 0.00 5.77 -9.34
N VAL A 17 0.18 4.93 -8.31
CA VAL A 17 -0.61 4.99 -7.08
C VAL A 17 -0.46 6.35 -6.40
N VAL A 18 0.78 6.86 -6.28
CA VAL A 18 1.05 8.18 -5.69
C VAL A 18 0.28 9.29 -6.40
N VAL A 19 0.37 9.34 -7.73
CA VAL A 19 -0.30 10.37 -8.55
C VAL A 19 -1.82 10.28 -8.40
N ILE A 20 -2.39 9.07 -8.48
CA ILE A 20 -3.84 8.89 -8.40
C ILE A 20 -4.35 9.22 -7.00
N LEU A 21 -3.67 8.79 -5.93
CA LEU A 21 -4.02 9.15 -4.55
C LEU A 21 -4.01 10.66 -4.33
N PHE A 22 -3.02 11.35 -4.89
CA PHE A 22 -2.96 12.81 -4.85
C PHE A 22 -4.17 13.44 -5.56
N LEU A 23 -4.46 13.02 -6.79
CA LEU A 23 -5.57 13.56 -7.59
C LEU A 23 -6.92 13.27 -6.93
N THR A 24 -7.19 12.03 -6.53
CA THR A 24 -8.48 11.65 -5.94
C THR A 24 -8.63 12.18 -4.52
N GLY A 25 -7.55 12.24 -3.74
CA GLY A 25 -7.55 12.91 -2.44
C GLY A 25 -7.90 14.40 -2.55
N THR A 26 -7.40 15.07 -3.59
CA THR A 26 -7.73 16.48 -3.88
C THR A 26 -9.20 16.65 -4.26
N ILE A 27 -9.75 15.77 -5.10
CA ILE A 27 -11.16 15.77 -5.50
C ILE A 27 -12.07 15.52 -4.29
N SER A 28 -11.79 14.48 -3.50
CA SER A 28 -12.54 14.17 -2.29
C SER A 28 -12.51 15.31 -1.27
N HIS A 29 -11.39 16.02 -1.16
CA HIS A 29 -11.31 17.23 -0.33
C HIS A 29 -12.23 18.33 -0.84
N LYS A 30 -12.16 18.68 -2.14
CA LYS A 30 -13.05 19.69 -2.73
C LYS A 30 -14.52 19.38 -2.47
N LEU A 31 -14.96 18.14 -2.73
CA LEU A 31 -16.34 17.71 -2.50
C LEU A 31 -16.76 17.78 -1.02
N ALA A 32 -15.83 17.56 -0.08
CA ALA A 32 -16.11 17.67 1.35
C ALA A 32 -16.19 19.13 1.84
N THR A 33 -15.54 20.07 1.14
CA THR A 33 -15.38 21.48 1.56
C THR A 33 -16.31 22.49 0.89
N GLU A 34 -17.24 22.08 0.02
CA GLU A 34 -18.23 22.99 -0.57
C GLU A 34 -19.05 23.72 0.52
N GLY A 35 -18.65 24.96 0.83
CA GLY A 35 -19.26 25.82 1.85
C GLY A 35 -18.29 26.69 2.67
N ARG A 36 -16.98 26.42 2.70
CA ARG A 36 -15.98 27.28 3.39
C ARG A 36 -14.73 27.53 2.55
N LYS A 37 -14.13 28.72 2.75
CA LYS A 37 -13.18 29.40 1.87
C LYS A 37 -11.78 28.75 1.77
N HIS A 38 -11.12 29.10 0.66
CA HIS A 38 -9.70 29.01 0.29
C HIS A 38 -9.09 27.60 0.14
N PHE A 39 -8.85 27.24 -1.12
CA PHE A 39 -8.14 26.03 -1.52
C PHE A 39 -6.64 26.33 -1.52
N GLU A 40 -5.93 25.99 -0.44
CA GLU A 40 -4.47 25.96 -0.48
C GLU A 40 -3.98 24.70 -1.21
N TYR A 41 -2.96 24.88 -2.05
CA TYR A 41 -2.35 23.81 -2.83
C TYR A 41 -1.48 22.96 -1.89
N ASP A 42 -1.98 21.79 -1.52
CA ASP A 42 -1.38 21.04 -0.43
C ASP A 42 -0.26 20.10 -0.90
N PHE A 43 0.97 20.61 -0.95
CA PHE A 43 2.17 19.81 -1.17
C PHE A 43 2.32 18.65 -0.16
N ARG A 44 1.61 18.69 0.98
CA ARG A 44 1.60 17.60 1.96
C ARG A 44 0.82 16.39 1.48
N LEU A 45 -0.25 16.54 0.69
CA LEU A 45 -0.98 15.41 0.12
C LEU A 45 -0.11 14.63 -0.87
N LEU A 46 0.60 15.33 -1.76
CA LEU A 46 1.52 14.69 -2.72
C LEU A 46 2.70 14.05 -2.00
N SER A 47 3.34 14.79 -1.09
CA SER A 47 4.50 14.29 -0.32
C SER A 47 4.10 13.14 0.61
N GLY A 48 2.91 13.20 1.20
CA GLY A 48 2.33 12.15 2.03
C GLY A 48 2.00 10.89 1.24
N ALA A 49 1.44 11.03 0.04
CA ALA A 49 1.21 9.89 -0.87
C ALA A 49 2.54 9.25 -1.27
N ALA A 50 3.52 10.06 -1.70
CA ALA A 50 4.85 9.59 -2.06
C ALA A 50 5.55 8.88 -0.90
N GLY A 51 5.59 9.52 0.27
CA GLY A 51 6.22 8.96 1.47
C GLY A 51 5.57 7.65 1.91
N LEU A 52 4.23 7.57 1.89
CA LEU A 52 3.51 6.36 2.26
C LEU A 52 3.79 5.22 1.29
N VAL A 53 3.62 5.44 -0.02
CA VAL A 53 3.69 4.38 -1.03
C VAL A 53 5.13 3.93 -1.26
N TYR A 54 6.07 4.86 -1.45
CA TYR A 54 7.48 4.50 -1.62
C TYR A 54 8.08 3.95 -0.33
N GLY A 55 7.76 4.57 0.81
CA GLY A 55 8.23 4.08 2.11
C GLY A 55 7.76 2.66 2.38
N TYR A 56 6.47 2.37 2.14
CA TYR A 56 5.93 1.02 2.26
C TYR A 56 6.61 0.04 1.30
N THR A 57 6.72 0.41 0.02
CA THR A 57 7.25 -0.47 -1.04
C THR A 57 8.74 -0.73 -0.90
N MET A 58 9.50 0.16 -0.25
CA MET A 58 10.93 -0.02 -0.02
C MET A 58 11.23 -0.71 1.30
N PHE A 59 10.73 -0.16 2.42
CA PHE A 59 11.22 -0.54 3.75
C PHE A 59 10.58 -1.82 4.29
N VAL A 60 9.30 -2.08 4.01
CA VAL A 60 8.62 -3.29 4.49
C VAL A 60 9.20 -4.57 3.87
N PRO A 61 9.33 -4.70 2.54
CA PRO A 61 10.01 -5.86 1.94
C PRO A 61 11.48 -5.96 2.32
N LEU A 62 12.20 -4.84 2.49
CA LEU A 62 13.57 -4.87 2.99
C LEU A 62 13.66 -5.48 4.40
N ALA A 63 12.76 -5.08 5.30
CA ALA A 63 12.69 -5.63 6.65
C ALA A 63 12.31 -7.12 6.64
N LEU A 64 11.34 -7.53 5.81
CA LEU A 64 10.95 -8.93 5.65
C LEU A 64 12.11 -9.77 5.11
N TRP A 65 12.79 -9.30 4.06
CA TRP A 65 13.95 -9.97 3.49
C TRP A 65 15.08 -10.12 4.51
N ALA A 66 15.39 -9.06 5.27
CA ALA A 66 16.40 -9.11 6.31
C ALA A 66 16.04 -10.11 7.42
N ALA A 67 14.76 -10.14 7.83
CA ALA A 67 14.27 -11.12 8.80
C ALA A 67 14.38 -12.56 8.26
N LEU A 68 14.00 -12.81 7.01
CA LEU A 68 14.14 -14.11 6.36
C LEU A 68 15.60 -14.59 6.33
N ARG A 69 16.54 -13.70 5.95
CA ARG A 69 17.98 -13.99 5.99
C ARG A 69 18.45 -14.31 7.41
N TRP A 70 17.97 -13.57 8.41
CA TRP A 70 18.32 -13.79 9.82
C TRP A 70 17.87 -15.17 10.34
N PHE A 71 16.70 -15.64 9.89
CA PHE A 71 16.15 -16.95 10.27
C PHE A 71 16.58 -18.09 9.32
N GLY A 72 17.54 -17.86 8.43
CA GLY A 72 18.12 -18.89 7.57
C GLY A 72 17.32 -19.24 6.30
N ALA A 73 16.24 -18.52 5.98
CA ALA A 73 15.54 -18.65 4.71
C ALA A 73 16.24 -17.84 3.62
N GLN A 74 16.83 -18.52 2.65
CA GLN A 74 17.64 -17.89 1.60
C GLN A 74 17.04 -17.95 0.19
N SER A 75 15.84 -18.54 0.05
CA SER A 75 15.23 -18.80 -1.27
C SER A 75 14.58 -17.59 -1.95
N LEU A 76 14.48 -16.44 -1.26
CA LEU A 76 13.89 -15.22 -1.80
C LEU A 76 14.95 -14.11 -1.86
N GLU A 77 15.23 -13.63 -3.06
CA GLU A 77 16.15 -12.52 -3.27
C GLU A 77 15.47 -11.17 -2.99
N LEU A 78 16.26 -10.15 -2.65
CA LEU A 78 15.71 -8.84 -2.24
C LEU A 78 14.88 -8.21 -3.36
N VAL A 79 15.34 -8.32 -4.60
CA VAL A 79 14.64 -7.78 -5.78
C VAL A 79 13.31 -8.49 -5.99
N GLU A 80 13.22 -9.79 -5.75
CA GLU A 80 11.96 -10.54 -5.79
C GLU A 80 10.99 -10.07 -4.70
N CYS A 81 11.51 -9.80 -3.49
CA CYS A 81 10.70 -9.28 -2.40
C CYS A 81 10.13 -7.89 -2.73
N TRP A 82 10.95 -6.98 -3.26
CA TRP A 82 10.49 -5.69 -3.76
C TRP A 82 9.50 -5.82 -4.90
N ALA A 83 9.74 -6.75 -5.83
CA ALA A 83 8.83 -7.01 -6.93
C ALA A 83 7.45 -7.46 -6.44
N LEU A 84 7.38 -8.43 -5.52
CA LEU A 84 6.13 -8.91 -4.93
C LEU A 84 5.35 -7.79 -4.24
N TYR A 85 6.02 -6.96 -3.43
CA TYR A 85 5.38 -5.83 -2.76
C TYR A 85 4.93 -4.75 -3.76
N GLY A 86 5.74 -4.45 -4.77
CA GLY A 86 5.39 -3.53 -5.84
C GLY A 86 4.16 -3.96 -6.64
N TYR A 87 4.12 -5.23 -7.09
CA TYR A 87 2.96 -5.75 -7.83
C TYR A 87 1.70 -5.85 -6.96
N SER A 88 1.84 -6.09 -5.65
CA SER A 88 0.70 -6.06 -4.74
C SER A 88 0.00 -4.69 -4.71
N ASN A 89 0.72 -3.61 -5.03
CA ASN A 89 0.16 -2.27 -5.08
C ASN A 89 -0.68 -1.99 -6.33
N LEU A 90 -0.69 -2.87 -7.33
CA LEU A 90 -1.48 -2.71 -8.57
C LEU A 90 -2.97 -2.50 -8.25
N PHE A 91 -3.48 -3.21 -7.23
CA PHE A 91 -4.88 -3.11 -6.82
C PHE A 91 -5.24 -1.73 -6.25
N TRP A 92 -4.28 -1.02 -5.66
CA TRP A 92 -4.49 0.33 -5.13
C TRP A 92 -4.76 1.36 -6.23
N ILE A 93 -4.30 1.12 -7.47
CA ILE A 93 -4.65 1.97 -8.62
C ILE A 93 -6.17 1.95 -8.84
N ALA A 94 -6.75 0.76 -8.93
CA ALA A 94 -8.20 0.61 -9.15
C ALA A 94 -9.02 1.16 -7.97
N VAL A 95 -8.59 0.89 -6.73
CA VAL A 95 -9.25 1.42 -5.53
C VAL A 95 -9.21 2.94 -5.51
N ALA A 96 -8.04 3.53 -5.78
CA ALA A 96 -7.86 4.97 -5.72
C ALA A 96 -8.64 5.72 -6.80
N LEU A 97 -8.82 5.13 -7.99
CA LEU A 97 -9.63 5.70 -9.07
C LEU A 97 -11.13 5.77 -8.75
N VAL A 98 -11.65 4.90 -7.88
CA VAL A 98 -13.10 4.81 -7.58
C VAL A 98 -13.46 5.44 -6.23
N SER A 99 -12.52 5.47 -5.27
CA SER A 99 -12.77 5.88 -3.89
C SER A 99 -12.81 7.40 -3.66
N TRP A 100 -13.04 8.20 -4.71
CA TRP A 100 -13.19 9.65 -4.58
C TRP A 100 -14.61 10.06 -4.12
N SER A 101 -15.57 9.14 -4.19
CA SER A 101 -16.98 9.35 -3.82
C SER A 101 -17.14 9.81 -2.36
N PRO A 102 -18.11 10.69 -2.06
CA PRO A 102 -18.41 11.11 -0.68
C PRO A 102 -19.08 10.01 0.16
N LEU A 103 -19.44 8.88 -0.44
CA LEU A 103 -20.08 7.76 0.25
C LEU A 103 -19.04 6.98 1.08
N ASN A 104 -18.95 7.31 2.37
CA ASN A 104 -17.99 6.66 3.29
C ASN A 104 -18.08 5.11 3.27
N GLY A 105 -19.29 4.54 3.25
CA GLY A 105 -19.48 3.09 3.21
C GLY A 105 -18.89 2.44 1.95
N LEU A 106 -19.03 3.10 0.78
CA LEU A 106 -18.43 2.65 -0.46
C LEU A 106 -16.89 2.67 -0.38
N ASN A 107 -16.31 3.75 0.17
CA ASN A 107 -14.86 3.86 0.32
C ASN A 107 -14.29 2.78 1.27
N TYR A 108 -15.00 2.45 2.36
CA TYR A 108 -14.60 1.34 3.23
C TYR A 108 -14.66 -0.01 2.51
N ALA A 109 -15.72 -0.25 1.73
CA ALA A 109 -15.85 -1.50 0.97
C ALA A 109 -14.75 -1.64 -0.09
N LEU A 110 -14.44 -0.57 -0.84
CA LEU A 110 -13.40 -0.57 -1.86
C LEU A 110 -12.00 -0.76 -1.26
N VAL A 111 -11.66 -0.05 -0.18
CA VAL A 111 -10.38 -0.23 0.50
C VAL A 111 -10.28 -1.63 1.11
N GLY A 112 -11.36 -2.14 1.71
CA GLY A 112 -11.41 -3.50 2.26
C GLY A 112 -11.18 -4.57 1.20
N LEU A 113 -11.80 -4.41 0.03
CA LEU A 113 -11.57 -5.29 -1.12
C LEU A 113 -10.13 -5.20 -1.62
N GLY A 114 -9.60 -3.98 -1.78
CA GLY A 114 -8.21 -3.74 -2.18
C GLY A 114 -7.21 -4.43 -1.26
N TYR A 115 -7.40 -4.26 0.05
CA TYR A 115 -6.63 -4.93 1.09
C TYR A 115 -6.74 -6.46 1.00
N ALA A 116 -7.94 -7.01 0.88
CA ALA A 116 -8.14 -8.46 0.82
C ALA A 116 -7.42 -9.09 -0.38
N VAL A 117 -7.55 -8.48 -1.57
CA VAL A 117 -6.95 -9.01 -2.81
C VAL A 117 -5.42 -8.88 -2.79
N SER A 118 -4.90 -7.74 -2.34
CA SER A 118 -3.45 -7.50 -2.25
C SER A 118 -2.77 -8.37 -1.19
N VAL A 119 -3.38 -8.55 -0.01
CA VAL A 119 -2.90 -9.48 1.01
C VAL A 119 -2.96 -10.92 0.52
N PHE A 120 -4.05 -11.33 -0.12
CA PHE A 120 -4.14 -12.66 -0.71
C PHE A 120 -3.00 -12.91 -1.70
N PHE A 121 -2.72 -11.94 -2.58
CA PHE A 121 -1.59 -12.00 -3.49
C PHE A 121 -0.25 -12.15 -2.74
N LEU A 122 0.02 -11.30 -1.74
CA LEU A 122 1.27 -11.34 -0.97
C LEU A 122 1.43 -12.68 -0.24
N VAL A 123 0.42 -13.10 0.52
CA VAL A 123 0.46 -14.36 1.28
C VAL A 123 0.63 -15.53 0.33
N LYS A 124 -0.12 -15.60 -0.77
CA LYS A 124 0.01 -16.69 -1.75
C LYS A 124 1.43 -16.83 -2.29
N ASN A 125 2.10 -15.72 -2.60
CA ASN A 125 3.43 -15.75 -3.20
C ASN A 125 4.57 -15.89 -2.16
N LEU A 126 4.39 -15.35 -0.95
CA LEU A 126 5.40 -15.40 0.11
C LEU A 126 5.31 -16.66 0.97
N PHE A 127 4.14 -17.30 1.05
CA PHE A 127 3.92 -18.47 1.90
C PHE A 127 4.90 -19.62 1.65
N PRO A 128 5.24 -20.02 0.40
CA PRO A 128 6.19 -21.11 0.16
C PRO A 128 7.59 -20.81 0.69
N VAL A 129 8.02 -19.54 0.63
CA VAL A 129 9.32 -19.08 1.13
C VAL A 129 9.31 -18.99 2.65
N ILE A 130 8.32 -18.30 3.21
CA ILE A 130 8.23 -18.07 4.65
C ILE A 130 8.03 -19.39 5.41
N SER A 131 7.29 -20.35 4.85
CA SER A 131 7.06 -21.66 5.46
C SER A 131 8.27 -22.58 5.46
N ALA A 132 9.37 -22.19 4.80
CA ALA A 132 10.64 -22.89 4.92
C ALA A 132 11.35 -22.62 6.26
N THR A 133 10.93 -21.57 6.98
CA THR A 133 11.41 -21.28 8.35
C THR A 133 10.69 -22.13 9.39
N GLU A 134 11.20 -22.13 10.61
CA GLU A 134 10.53 -22.72 11.78
C GLU A 134 9.07 -22.26 11.91
N LYS A 135 8.16 -23.17 12.26
CA LYS A 135 6.70 -22.94 12.22
C LYS A 135 6.25 -21.66 12.94
N LYS A 136 6.79 -21.40 14.14
CA LYS A 136 6.47 -20.20 14.92
C LYS A 136 6.94 -18.92 14.24
N VAL A 137 8.13 -18.96 13.63
CA VAL A 137 8.71 -17.82 12.90
C VAL A 137 7.89 -17.54 11.65
N SER A 138 7.56 -18.57 10.87
CA SER A 138 6.71 -18.46 9.69
C SER A 138 5.36 -17.78 10.01
N GLN A 139 4.68 -18.23 11.08
CA GLN A 139 3.42 -17.64 11.52
C GLN A 139 3.57 -16.16 11.92
N LEU A 140 4.65 -15.81 12.63
CA LEU A 140 4.93 -14.44 13.04
C LEU A 140 5.20 -13.53 11.82
N LEU A 141 6.00 -14.00 10.86
CA LEU A 141 6.30 -13.25 9.64
C LEU A 141 5.06 -13.04 8.78
N LEU A 142 4.24 -14.08 8.58
CA LEU A 142 2.97 -13.96 7.85
C LEU A 142 2.02 -12.97 8.52
N LEU A 143 1.90 -13.03 9.85
CA LEU A 143 1.11 -12.07 10.61
C LEU A 143 1.64 -10.64 10.42
N ALA A 144 2.96 -10.44 10.47
CA ALA A 144 3.59 -9.14 10.25
C ALA A 144 3.30 -8.59 8.85
N VAL A 145 3.35 -9.42 7.81
CA VAL A 145 2.99 -9.04 6.42
C VAL A 145 1.55 -8.54 6.35
N VAL A 146 0.62 -9.31 6.92
CA VAL A 146 -0.82 -8.98 6.93
C VAL A 146 -1.07 -7.66 7.68
N LEU A 147 -0.49 -7.50 8.88
CA LEU A 147 -0.65 -6.29 9.69
C LEU A 147 -0.01 -5.06 9.05
N ALA A 148 1.17 -5.19 8.42
CA ALA A 148 1.81 -4.09 7.72
C ALA A 148 0.96 -3.63 6.52
N HIS A 149 0.39 -4.57 5.76
CA HIS A 149 -0.51 -4.22 4.65
C HIS A 149 -1.84 -3.63 5.14
N ALA A 150 -2.32 -4.05 6.31
CA ALA A 150 -3.49 -3.44 6.95
C ALA A 150 -3.19 -1.99 7.37
N GLY A 151 -1.99 -1.74 7.91
CA GLY A 151 -1.51 -0.39 8.22
C GLY A 151 -1.49 0.51 6.99
N LEU A 152 -1.01 0.01 5.84
CA LEU A 152 -1.07 0.72 4.56
C LEU A 152 -2.53 1.03 4.16
N ALA A 153 -3.42 0.03 4.18
CA ALA A 153 -4.82 0.21 3.80
C ALA A 153 -5.54 1.24 4.67
N ILE A 154 -5.31 1.19 5.99
CA ILE A 154 -5.84 2.15 6.96
C ILE A 154 -5.29 3.55 6.69
N ALA A 155 -3.98 3.68 6.47
CA ALA A 155 -3.35 4.96 6.13
C ALA A 155 -3.92 5.54 4.84
N ILE A 156 -4.09 4.74 3.78
CA ILE A 156 -4.72 5.17 2.53
C ILE A 156 -6.15 5.69 2.78
N LYS A 157 -6.96 4.93 3.53
CA LYS A 157 -8.34 5.32 3.82
C LYS A 157 -8.42 6.63 4.62
N ILE A 158 -7.60 6.76 5.66
CA ILE A 158 -7.63 7.91 6.57
C ILE A 158 -7.07 9.14 5.86
N LEU A 159 -5.91 9.03 5.22
CA LEU A 159 -5.20 10.20 4.68
C LEU A 159 -5.86 10.74 3.40
N PHE A 160 -6.39 9.88 2.53
CA PHE A 160 -6.87 10.31 1.22
C PHE A 160 -8.40 10.30 1.11
N PHE A 161 -9.07 9.27 1.63
CA PHE A 161 -10.52 9.06 1.42
C PHE A 161 -11.39 9.36 2.65
N SER A 162 -10.82 9.91 3.74
CA SER A 162 -11.60 10.42 4.87
C SER A 162 -12.01 11.87 4.65
N HIS A 163 -13.22 12.19 5.11
CA HIS A 163 -13.80 13.54 5.07
C HIS A 163 -13.20 14.46 6.15
N GLY A 164 -12.49 13.91 7.14
CA GLY A 164 -11.72 14.65 8.16
C GLY A 164 -10.31 14.07 8.28
N SER A 165 -9.57 14.04 7.18
CA SER A 165 -8.21 13.49 7.15
C SER A 165 -7.20 14.44 7.84
N PRO A 166 -6.31 13.95 8.72
CA PRO A 166 -5.24 14.77 9.31
C PRO A 166 -4.20 15.27 8.30
N ALA A 167 -4.14 14.64 7.11
CA ALA A 167 -3.32 15.19 6.02
C ALA A 167 -3.91 16.48 5.43
N LYS A 168 -5.10 16.90 5.91
CA LYS A 168 -5.89 18.02 5.37
C LYS A 168 -6.17 19.09 6.45
N ASP A 169 -5.40 19.13 7.54
CA ASP A 169 -5.66 20.06 8.64
C ASP A 169 -5.53 21.55 8.20
N ASP A 170 -6.53 22.32 8.64
CA ASP A 170 -6.96 23.70 8.29
C ASP A 170 -5.87 24.76 8.05
#